data_AF-A0A8J7QIH7-F1
#
_entry.id   AF-A0A8J7QIH7-F1
#
_cell.length_a   1.000
_cell.length_b   1.000
_cell.length_c   1.000
_cell.angle_alpha   90.00
_cell.angle_beta   90.00
_cell.angle_gamma   90.00
#
_symmetry.space_group_name_H-M   'P 1'
#
loop_
_entity.id
_entity.type
_entity.pdbx_description
1 polymer ?
#
loop_
_entity_poly.entity_id
_entity_poly.type
_entity_poly.pdbx_seq_one_letter_code
_entity_poly.pdbx_strand_id
1 'polypeptide(L)' 'KRPQTGGSAAHEGVRVGDAYTVVDSDSRDPSGVLRAIKEGRAKPEGKASPLLYRLGLSLSFLKGGKKEA' A
#
# COMPACT_ATOMS: atom_id res chain seq x y z
N LYS A 1 -9.22 -16.26 11.53
CA LYS A 1 -7.97 -15.54 11.19
C LYS A 1 -8.36 -14.22 10.55
N ARG A 2 -7.77 -13.07 10.92
CA ARG A 2 -8.09 -11.80 10.24
C ARG A 2 -7.38 -11.76 8.89
N PRO A 3 -8.01 -11.28 7.80
CA PRO A 3 -7.33 -11.12 6.52
C PRO A 3 -6.19 -10.12 6.66
N GLN A 4 -5.07 -10.40 6.00
CA GLN A 4 -3.94 -9.48 5.96
C GLN A 4 -4.07 -8.60 4.73
N THR A 5 -3.75 -7.31 4.88
CA THR A 5 -3.80 -6.32 3.80
C THR A 5 -2.54 -5.47 3.80
N GLY A 6 -2.21 -4.92 2.64
CA GLY A 6 -1.09 -4.03 2.41
C GLY A 6 -1.37 -3.13 1.20
N GLY A 7 -0.91 -1.88 1.27
CA GLY A 7 -1.10 -0.90 0.20
C GLY A 7 0.04 0.10 0.16
N SER A 8 0.33 0.59 -1.05
CA SER A 8 1.41 1.54 -1.33
C SER A 8 1.25 2.89 -0.63
N ALA A 9 0.01 3.28 -0.26
CA ALA A 9 -0.30 4.62 0.22
C ALA A 9 0.30 5.73 -0.68
N ALA A 10 0.29 5.47 -1.98
CA ALA A 10 0.95 6.32 -2.97
C ALA A 10 0.24 7.68 -3.10
N HIS A 11 1.01 8.75 -3.00
CA HIS A 11 0.59 10.13 -3.29
C HIS A 11 1.11 10.60 -4.67
N GLU A 12 1.92 9.77 -5.33
CA GLU A 12 2.45 9.95 -6.68
C GLU A 12 2.06 8.74 -7.53
N GLY A 13 1.56 8.96 -8.75
CA GLY A 13 1.07 7.87 -9.61
C GLY A 13 2.11 6.77 -9.88
N VAL A 14 3.39 7.14 -9.98
CA VAL A 14 4.52 6.21 -10.22
C VAL A 14 4.74 5.22 -9.07
N ARG A 15 4.22 5.51 -7.86
CA ARG A 15 4.34 4.65 -6.67
C ARG A 15 3.13 3.73 -6.47
N VAL A 16 2.08 3.88 -7.28
CA VAL A 16 0.92 2.99 -7.23
C VAL A 16 1.38 1.57 -7.56
N GLY A 17 1.08 0.64 -6.65
CA GLY A 17 1.45 -0.76 -6.82
C GLY A 17 2.83 -1.15 -6.28
N ASP A 18 3.58 -0.22 -5.66
CA ASP A 18 4.79 -0.60 -4.91
C ASP A 18 4.45 -1.66 -3.83
N ALA A 19 3.33 -1.46 -3.13
CA ALA A 19 2.69 -2.47 -2.29
C ALA A 19 1.19 -2.57 -2.62
N TYR A 20 0.65 -3.79 -2.55
CA TYR A 20 -0.74 -4.10 -2.89
C TYR A 20 -1.20 -5.37 -2.16
N THR A 21 -2.49 -5.68 -2.25
CA THR A 21 -3.06 -6.91 -1.72
C THR A 21 -3.53 -7.77 -2.89
N VAL A 22 -3.03 -9.00 -2.99
CA VAL A 22 -3.57 -9.99 -3.92
C VAL A 22 -4.78 -10.63 -3.27
N VAL A 23 -5.91 -10.61 -3.98
CA VAL A 23 -7.15 -11.29 -3.59
C VAL A 23 -7.39 -12.41 -4.58
N ASP A 24 -7.38 -13.64 -4.09
CA ASP A 24 -7.69 -14.82 -4.89
C ASP A 24 -9.21 -15.02 -4.89
N SER A 25 -9.87 -14.53 -5.95
CA SER A 25 -11.32 -14.49 -6.11
C SER A 25 -11.76 -15.24 -7.35
N ASP A 26 -12.88 -15.94 -7.24
CA ASP A 26 -13.47 -16.72 -8.34
C ASP A 26 -14.16 -15.82 -9.40
N SER A 27 -14.34 -14.53 -9.07
CA SER A 27 -14.93 -13.52 -9.95
C SER A 27 -14.32 -12.13 -9.71
N ARG A 28 -14.51 -11.22 -10.68
CA ARG A 28 -14.03 -9.83 -10.62
C ARG A 28 -15.08 -8.84 -10.10
N ASP A 29 -16.30 -9.29 -9.82
CA ASP A 29 -17.32 -8.42 -9.25
C ASP A 29 -17.05 -8.16 -7.76
N PRO A 30 -17.55 -7.04 -7.19
CA PRO A 30 -17.30 -6.70 -5.80
C PRO A 30 -17.71 -7.78 -4.79
N SER A 31 -18.78 -8.54 -5.06
CA SER A 31 -19.27 -9.55 -4.12
C SER A 31 -18.32 -10.74 -4.01
N GLY A 32 -17.75 -11.19 -5.14
CA GLY A 32 -16.72 -12.23 -5.17
C GLY A 32 -15.45 -11.82 -4.43
N VAL A 33 -14.97 -10.60 -4.70
CA VAL A 33 -13.78 -10.04 -4.03
C VAL A 33 -14.00 -9.96 -2.51
N LEU A 34 -15.16 -9.46 -2.06
CA LEU A 34 -15.49 -9.36 -0.64
C LEU A 34 -15.58 -10.74 0.03
N ARG A 35 -16.14 -11.74 -0.66
CA ARG A 35 -16.20 -13.12 -0.17
C ARG A 35 -14.80 -13.68 0.04
N ALA A 36 -13.92 -13.57 -0.97
CA ALA A 36 -12.54 -14.03 -0.88
C ALA A 36 -11.77 -13.38 0.28
N ILE A 37 -11.93 -12.07 0.50
CA ILE A 37 -11.31 -11.36 1.63
C ILE A 37 -11.83 -11.91 2.97
N LYS A 38 -13.14 -12.11 3.13
CA LYS A 38 -13.74 -12.64 4.36
C LYS A 38 -13.27 -14.06 4.67
N GLU A 39 -13.05 -14.87 3.63
CA GLU A 39 -12.51 -16.23 3.73
C GLU A 39 -11.00 -16.26 4.01
N GLY A 40 -10.34 -15.10 3.99
CA GLY A 40 -8.89 -15.00 4.21
C GLY A 40 -8.05 -15.35 2.99
N ARG A 41 -8.65 -15.40 1.78
CA ARG A 41 -7.97 -15.58 0.49
C ARG A 41 -7.35 -14.26 0.00
N ALA A 42 -6.66 -13.57 0.92
CA ALA A 42 -6.00 -12.30 0.66
C ALA A 42 -4.63 -12.29 1.32
N LYS A 43 -3.63 -11.77 0.60
CA LYS A 43 -2.27 -11.62 1.11
C LYS A 43 -1.63 -10.30 0.66
N PRO A 44 -0.90 -9.60 1.55
CA PRO A 44 -0.11 -8.44 1.16
C PRO A 44 1.06 -8.90 0.29
N GLU A 45 1.36 -8.13 -0.74
CA GLU A 45 2.44 -8.37 -1.70
C GLU A 45 3.09 -7.04 -2.10
N GLY A 46 4.20 -7.15 -2.83
CA GLY A 46 4.99 -6.01 -3.30
C GLY A 46 6.23 -5.76 -2.45
N LYS A 47 6.74 -4.54 -2.52
CA LYS A 47 7.99 -4.09 -1.89
C LYS A 47 7.86 -2.67 -1.37
N ALA A 48 8.76 -2.30 -0.46
CA ALA A 48 8.91 -0.90 -0.10
C ALA A 48 9.30 -0.08 -1.35
N SER A 49 8.79 1.15 -1.43
CA SER A 49 9.25 2.12 -2.43
C SER A 49 10.78 2.28 -2.40
N PRO A 50 11.41 2.71 -3.52
CA PRO A 50 12.87 2.80 -3.62
C PRO A 50 13.51 3.56 -2.44
N LEU A 51 14.65 3.07 -1.95
CA LEU A 51 15.30 3.63 -0.77
C LEU A 51 15.57 5.13 -0.91
N LEU A 52 16.07 5.57 -2.07
CA LEU A 52 16.34 6.99 -2.35
C LEU A 52 15.07 7.85 -2.23
N TYR A 53 13.93 7.35 -2.67
CA TYR A 53 12.65 8.03 -2.53
C TYR A 53 12.26 8.18 -1.05
N ARG A 54 12.41 7.10 -0.28
CA ARG A 54 12.11 7.07 1.16
C ARG A 54 13.02 8.02 1.96
N LEU A 55 14.30 8.08 1.62
CA LEU A 55 15.26 9.02 2.22
C LEU A 55 14.92 10.47 1.85
N GLY A 56 14.55 10.72 0.59
CA GLY A 56 14.13 12.04 0.12
C GLY A 56 12.91 12.57 0.88
N LEU A 57 11.91 11.72 1.12
CA LEU A 57 10.76 12.06 1.97
C LEU A 57 11.20 12.47 3.38
N SER A 58 12.05 11.68 4.03
CA SER A 58 12.54 11.97 5.39
C SER A 58 13.28 13.31 5.47
N LEU A 59 14.10 13.64 4.47
CA LEU A 59 14.79 14.94 4.39
C LEU A 59 13.81 16.10 4.16
N SER A 60 12.79 15.91 3.32
CA SER A 60 11.75 16.92 3.10
C SER A 60 10.97 17.24 4.37
N PHE A 61 10.65 16.24 5.19
CA PHE A 61 10.05 16.46 6.51
C PHE A 61 10.97 17.26 7.45
N LEU A 62 12.26 16.94 7.47
CA LEU A 62 13.23 17.67 8.30
C LEU A 62 13.44 19.13 7.84
N LYS A 63 13.36 19.38 6.53
CA LYS A 63 13.49 20.72 5.94
C LYS A 63 12.20 21.55 6.08
N GLY A 64 11.04 20.90 6.08
CA GLY A 64 9.73 21.52 6.30
C GLY A 64 9.43 21.88 7.76
N GLY A 65 10.12 21.27 8.73
CA GLY A 65 10.00 21.56 10.16
C GLY A 65 10.64 22.87 10.64
N LYS A 66 11.25 23.66 9.75
CA LYS A 66 11.77 25.00 10.06
C LYS A 66 10.81 26.12 9.63
N LYS A 67 9.52 25.98 9.90
CA LYS A 67 8.59 27.11 9.86
C LYS A 67 8.20 27.47 11.30
N GLU A 68 8.97 28.43 11.80
CA GLU A 68 8.69 29.42 12.85
C GLU A 68 7.99 28.94 14.14
N ALA A 69 8.74 29.06 15.24
CA ALA A 69 8.22 29.35 16.57
C ALA A 69 8.13 30.86 16.75
#